data_AF-A0A2M7FCX0-F1
#
_entry.id   AF-A0A2M7FCX0-F1
#
_cell.length_a   1.000
_cell.length_b   1.000
_cell.length_c   1.000
_cell.angle_alpha   90.00
_cell.angle_beta   90.00
_cell.angle_gamma   90.00
#
_symmetry.space_group_name_H-M   'P 1'
#
loop_
_entity.id
_entity.type
_entity.pdbx_description
1 polymer ?
#
loop_
_entity_poly.entity_id
_entity_poly.type
_entity_poly.pdbx_seq_one_letter_code
_entity_poly.pdbx_strand_id
1 'polypeptide(L)'
;ALLSGDPELCAIFQDGRDVHREVAARVFHVAPEAVNTDMRRRAKIINFGILYGMGVNALRQQLGSTTAEAHQYLEDYFSTFKTLSEYLGSTRGFARKHGYTETLFGRRRQFPEIKSLLPYVRAQAERMAINAPIQGTQADIIKLAMVRADDFITKERALEDAYLLLQVHDELVYEIRTSRIDSLSTKIKEIMESILPRAQTNGVPVIATMKVGPNWGSMQEQ
;
A
#
# COMPACT_ATOMS: atom_id res chain seq x y z
N ALA A 1 7.02 1.38 3.89
CA ALA A 1 7.72 2.67 3.72
C ALA A 1 7.26 3.63 4.78
N LEU A 2 6.10 4.30 4.60
CA LEU A 2 5.58 5.30 5.54
C LEU A 2 5.49 4.79 6.99
N LEU A 3 4.80 3.68 7.23
CA LEU A 3 4.54 3.18 8.59
C LEU A 3 5.79 2.59 9.25
N SER A 4 6.64 1.92 8.47
CA SER A 4 7.85 1.29 8.98
C SER A 4 9.01 2.26 9.16
N GLY A 5 9.05 3.36 8.41
CA GLY A 5 10.20 4.27 8.36
C GLY A 5 11.49 3.60 7.88
N ASP A 6 11.38 2.51 7.12
CA ASP A 6 12.53 1.74 6.66
C ASP A 6 13.37 2.56 5.66
N PRO A 7 14.65 2.85 5.94
CA PRO A 7 15.43 3.80 5.16
C PRO A 7 15.58 3.41 3.68
N GLU A 8 15.87 2.14 3.40
CA GLU A 8 16.03 1.65 2.02
C GLU A 8 14.70 1.73 1.28
N LEU A 9 13.62 1.27 1.93
CA LEU A 9 12.30 1.31 1.32
C LEU A 9 11.81 2.74 1.09
N CYS A 10 12.08 3.65 2.03
CA CYS A 10 11.76 5.08 1.88
C CYS A 10 12.57 5.70 0.74
N ALA A 11 13.87 5.43 0.63
CA ALA A 11 14.73 5.94 -0.44
C ALA A 11 14.22 5.50 -1.82
N ILE A 12 13.87 4.22 -1.98
CA ILE A 12 13.31 3.69 -3.24
C ILE A 12 12.12 4.54 -3.72
N PHE A 13 11.16 4.86 -2.83
CA PHE A 13 10.00 5.65 -3.21
C PHE A 13 10.31 7.15 -3.36
N GLN A 14 11.24 7.70 -2.57
CA GLN A 14 11.67 9.10 -2.71
C GLN A 14 12.34 9.35 -4.06
N ASP A 15 13.12 8.39 -4.54
CA ASP A 15 13.83 8.43 -5.82
C ASP A 15 12.92 8.08 -7.02
N GLY A 16 11.65 7.72 -6.78
CA GLY A 16 10.74 7.26 -7.84
C GLY A 16 11.15 5.91 -8.46
N ARG A 17 11.96 5.10 -7.77
CA ARG A 17 12.42 3.80 -8.24
C ARG A 17 11.33 2.75 -8.10
N ASP A 18 11.35 1.75 -8.99
CA ASP A 18 10.40 0.65 -8.95
C ASP A 18 10.76 -0.35 -7.84
N VAL A 19 10.01 -0.32 -6.75
CA VAL A 19 10.22 -1.20 -5.59
C VAL A 19 10.21 -2.69 -5.94
N HIS A 20 9.45 -3.13 -6.96
CA HIS A 20 9.45 -4.53 -7.37
C HIS A 20 10.72 -4.89 -8.12
N ARG A 21 11.25 -3.95 -8.91
CA ARG A 21 12.53 -4.13 -9.61
C ARG A 21 13.70 -4.16 -8.64
N GLU A 22 13.69 -3.26 -7.66
CA GLU A 22 14.70 -3.21 -6.59
C GLU A 22 14.72 -4.51 -5.77
N VAL A 23 13.55 -4.98 -5.33
CA VAL A 23 13.45 -6.27 -4.64
C VAL A 23 13.90 -7.42 -5.53
N ALA A 24 13.51 -7.43 -6.81
CA ALA A 24 13.95 -8.47 -7.74
C ALA A 24 15.48 -8.49 -7.87
N ALA A 25 16.12 -7.34 -8.02
CA ALA A 25 17.58 -7.24 -8.13
C ALA A 25 18.28 -7.86 -6.91
N ARG A 26 17.78 -7.57 -5.70
CA ARG A 26 18.32 -8.12 -4.44
C ARG A 26 18.09 -9.63 -4.32
N VAL A 27 16.86 -10.07 -4.51
CA VAL A 27 16.41 -11.47 -4.30
C VAL A 27 16.99 -12.42 -5.36
N PHE A 28 17.16 -11.96 -6.60
CA PHE A 28 17.75 -12.77 -7.68
C PHE A 28 19.27 -12.54 -7.82
N HIS A 29 19.87 -11.71 -6.97
CA HIS A 29 21.30 -11.36 -7.01
C HIS A 29 21.77 -10.89 -8.40
N VAL A 30 20.99 -10.02 -9.04
CA VAL A 30 21.30 -9.43 -10.36
C VAL A 30 21.32 -7.91 -10.28
N ALA A 31 21.99 -7.27 -11.24
CA ALA A 31 21.92 -5.82 -11.38
C ALA A 31 20.47 -5.38 -11.70
N PRO A 32 19.99 -4.20 -11.24
CA PRO A 32 18.65 -3.70 -11.54
C PRO A 32 18.32 -3.70 -13.04
N GLU A 33 19.29 -3.40 -13.88
CA GLU A 33 19.17 -3.35 -15.34
C GLU A 33 18.89 -4.74 -15.94
N ALA A 34 19.38 -5.80 -15.31
CA ALA A 34 19.19 -7.18 -15.72
C ALA A 34 17.87 -7.81 -15.24
N VAL A 35 17.09 -7.09 -14.43
CA VAL A 35 15.76 -7.56 -13.99
C VAL A 35 14.80 -7.60 -15.17
N ASN A 36 14.36 -8.81 -15.52
CA ASN A 36 13.36 -9.03 -16.56
C ASN A 36 11.90 -9.00 -15.99
N THR A 37 10.92 -9.07 -16.90
CA THR A 37 9.49 -9.03 -16.55
C THR A 37 9.06 -10.15 -15.61
N ASP A 38 9.59 -11.37 -15.75
CA ASP A 38 9.23 -12.49 -14.87
C ASP A 38 9.80 -12.30 -13.46
N MET A 39 11.06 -11.86 -13.35
CA MET A 39 11.68 -11.52 -12.07
C MET A 39 10.89 -10.42 -11.35
N ARG A 40 10.52 -9.35 -12.06
CA ARG A 40 9.68 -8.28 -11.50
C ARG A 40 8.31 -8.81 -11.04
N ARG A 41 7.68 -9.69 -11.82
CA ARG A 41 6.39 -10.33 -11.47
C ARG A 41 6.51 -11.18 -10.20
N ARG A 42 7.59 -11.97 -10.07
CA ARG A 42 7.87 -12.76 -8.86
C ARG A 42 8.15 -11.87 -7.65
N ALA A 43 8.93 -10.81 -7.81
CA ALA A 43 9.19 -9.84 -6.74
C ALA A 43 7.92 -9.11 -6.30
N LYS A 44 6.95 -8.89 -7.19
CA LYS A 44 5.61 -8.39 -6.82
C LYS A 44 4.89 -9.35 -5.88
N ILE A 45 4.93 -10.65 -6.17
CA ILE A 45 4.36 -11.70 -5.30
C ILE A 45 5.06 -11.69 -3.94
N ILE A 46 6.39 -11.61 -3.93
CA ILE A 46 7.20 -11.55 -2.70
C ILE A 46 6.82 -10.31 -1.87
N ASN A 47 6.84 -9.11 -2.46
CA ASN A 47 6.53 -7.87 -1.77
C ASN A 47 5.15 -7.93 -1.11
N PHE A 48 4.10 -8.23 -1.88
CA PHE A 48 2.75 -8.26 -1.33
C PHE A 48 2.53 -9.43 -0.38
N GLY A 49 3.08 -10.61 -0.68
CA GLY A 49 3.00 -11.76 0.20
C GLY A 49 3.58 -11.44 1.58
N ILE A 50 4.82 -10.96 1.62
CA ILE A 50 5.53 -10.68 2.87
C ILE A 50 4.86 -9.52 3.63
N LEU A 51 4.50 -8.42 2.94
CA LEU A 51 3.75 -7.31 3.55
C LEU A 51 2.45 -7.78 4.20
N TYR A 52 1.81 -8.82 3.65
CA TYR A 52 0.55 -9.34 4.16
C TYR A 52 0.68 -10.56 5.10
N GLY A 53 1.89 -10.81 5.61
CA GLY A 53 2.15 -11.88 6.58
C GLY A 53 2.05 -13.28 6.00
N MET A 54 2.34 -13.42 4.70
CA MET A 54 2.41 -14.72 4.03
C MET A 54 3.57 -15.53 4.62
N GLY A 55 3.26 -16.76 5.04
CA GLY A 55 4.29 -17.71 5.47
C GLY A 55 5.01 -18.34 4.28
N VAL A 56 6.16 -18.95 4.56
CA VAL A 56 7.03 -19.62 3.56
C VAL A 56 6.27 -20.62 2.68
N ASN A 57 5.33 -21.39 3.24
CA ASN A 57 4.55 -22.37 2.48
C ASN A 57 3.66 -21.73 1.39
N ALA A 58 3.03 -20.61 1.72
CA ALA A 58 2.19 -19.88 0.76
C ALA A 58 3.05 -19.16 -0.28
N LEU A 59 4.19 -18.60 0.14
CA LEU A 59 5.15 -17.98 -0.77
C LEU A 59 5.71 -18.99 -1.78
N ARG A 60 6.09 -20.18 -1.30
CA ARG A 60 6.52 -21.33 -2.12
C ARG A 60 5.48 -21.69 -3.18
N GLN A 61 4.22 -21.80 -2.77
CA GLN A 61 3.12 -22.16 -3.67
C GLN A 61 2.88 -21.10 -4.75
N GLN A 62 2.89 -19.81 -4.39
CA GLN A 62 2.64 -18.74 -5.37
C GLN A 62 3.81 -18.54 -6.34
N LEU A 63 5.04 -18.79 -5.90
CA LEU A 63 6.23 -18.65 -6.74
C LEU A 63 6.58 -19.92 -7.53
N GLY A 64 5.94 -21.06 -7.23
CA GLY A 64 6.32 -22.35 -7.81
C GLY A 64 7.77 -22.73 -7.49
N SER A 65 8.25 -22.37 -6.30
CA SER A 65 9.64 -22.57 -5.85
C SER A 65 9.76 -23.76 -4.89
N THR A 66 11.00 -24.10 -4.53
CA THR A 66 11.30 -25.02 -3.44
C THR A 66 11.14 -24.33 -2.08
N THR A 67 11.01 -25.12 -1.01
CA THR A 67 10.94 -24.57 0.35
C THR A 67 12.21 -23.80 0.72
N ALA A 68 13.38 -24.28 0.29
CA ALA A 68 14.67 -23.62 0.54
C ALA A 68 14.74 -22.25 -0.15
N GLU A 69 14.36 -22.16 -1.42
CA GLU A 69 14.31 -20.88 -2.14
C GLU A 69 13.31 -19.90 -1.49
N ALA A 70 12.12 -20.38 -1.11
CA ALA A 70 11.14 -19.52 -0.44
C ALA A 70 11.63 -19.00 0.92
N HIS A 71 12.43 -19.78 1.66
CA HIS A 71 13.11 -19.31 2.86
C HIS A 71 14.15 -18.25 2.54
N GLN A 72 15.00 -18.50 1.54
CA GLN A 72 16.04 -17.55 1.13
C GLN A 72 15.43 -16.21 0.71
N TYR A 73 14.38 -16.23 -0.10
CA TYR A 73 13.67 -15.01 -0.52
C TYR A 73 13.13 -14.19 0.66
N LEU A 74 12.65 -14.87 1.71
CA LEU A 74 12.17 -14.20 2.92
C LEU A 74 13.31 -13.57 3.71
N GLU A 75 14.43 -14.27 3.81
CA GLU A 75 15.64 -13.80 4.49
C GLU A 75 16.28 -12.61 3.76
N ASP A 76 16.43 -12.69 2.44
CA ASP A 76 16.96 -11.60 1.61
C ASP A 76 16.06 -10.36 1.69
N TYR A 77 14.74 -10.56 1.70
CA TYR A 77 13.79 -9.46 1.86
C TYR A 77 13.92 -8.75 3.21
N PHE A 78 13.94 -9.49 4.32
CA PHE A 78 14.01 -8.91 5.66
C PHE A 78 15.40 -8.42 6.05
N SER A 79 16.47 -8.96 5.45
CA SER A 79 17.82 -8.41 5.60
C SER A 79 17.97 -7.09 4.83
N THR A 80 17.28 -6.95 3.70
CA THR A 80 17.23 -5.68 2.94
C THR A 80 16.39 -4.62 3.68
N PHE A 81 15.19 -4.99 4.17
CA PHE A 81 14.26 -4.08 4.84
C PHE A 81 14.16 -4.39 6.33
N LYS A 82 15.25 -4.10 7.06
CA LYS A 82 15.38 -4.45 8.47
C LYS A 82 14.33 -3.77 9.36
N THR A 83 14.13 -2.46 9.21
CA THR A 83 13.17 -1.70 10.03
C THR A 83 11.74 -2.09 9.67
N LEU A 84 11.47 -2.49 8.42
CA LEU A 84 10.19 -3.10 8.06
C LEU A 84 9.93 -4.40 8.85
N SER A 85 10.93 -5.28 8.95
CA SER A 85 10.81 -6.52 9.73
C SER A 85 10.52 -6.23 11.21
N GLU A 86 11.23 -5.25 11.78
CA GLU A 86 11.04 -4.79 13.16
C GLU A 86 9.63 -4.22 13.37
N TYR A 87 9.12 -3.41 12.44
CA TYR A 87 7.77 -2.87 12.46
C TYR A 87 6.69 -3.97 12.44
N LEU A 88 6.83 -4.98 11.57
CA LEU A 88 5.88 -6.10 11.50
C LEU A 88 5.92 -6.94 12.78
N GLY A 89 7.13 -7.18 13.31
CA GLY A 89 7.35 -7.90 14.57
C GLY A 89 6.75 -7.18 15.77
N SER A 90 6.96 -5.87 15.88
CA SER A 90 6.45 -5.04 16.97
C SER A 90 4.92 -4.90 16.90
N THR A 91 4.35 -4.75 15.70
CA THR A 91 2.90 -4.71 15.48
C THR A 91 2.24 -6.02 15.95
N ARG A 92 2.82 -7.17 15.57
CA ARG A 92 2.37 -8.48 16.05
C ARG A 92 2.46 -8.61 17.57
N GLY A 93 3.58 -8.18 18.16
CA GLY A 93 3.79 -8.20 19.61
C GLY A 93 2.78 -7.33 20.37
N PHE A 94 2.54 -6.12 19.87
CA PHE A 94 1.53 -5.21 20.39
C PHE A 94 0.14 -5.84 20.34
N ALA A 95 -0.25 -6.40 19.19
CA ALA A 95 -1.56 -7.04 19.04
C ALA A 95 -1.74 -8.22 20.00
N ARG A 96 -0.72 -9.07 20.20
CA ARG A 96 -0.77 -10.18 21.17
C ARG A 96 -0.98 -9.69 22.61
N LYS A 97 -0.32 -8.59 22.98
CA LYS A 97 -0.40 -8.02 24.33
C LYS A 97 -1.73 -7.31 24.57
N HIS A 98 -2.16 -6.47 23.62
CA HIS A 98 -3.27 -5.53 23.80
C HIS A 98 -4.60 -6.03 23.22
N GLY A 99 -4.59 -7.00 22.31
CA GLY A 99 -5.79 -7.52 21.65
C GLY A 99 -6.30 -6.66 20.50
N TYR A 100 -5.59 -5.61 20.10
CA TYR A 100 -5.97 -4.70 19.02
C TYR A 100 -4.76 -4.12 18.30
N THR A 101 -5.01 -3.49 17.15
CA THR A 101 -4.06 -2.58 16.48
C THR A 101 -4.78 -1.29 16.06
N GLU A 102 -4.00 -0.25 15.74
CA GLU A 102 -4.51 1.07 15.34
C GLU A 102 -3.94 1.48 13.97
N THR A 103 -4.68 2.27 13.22
CA THR A 103 -4.16 2.96 12.04
C THR A 103 -3.33 4.17 12.45
N LEU A 104 -2.64 4.80 11.49
CA LEU A 104 -1.91 6.06 11.72
C LEU A 104 -2.79 7.16 12.36
N PHE A 105 -4.09 7.15 12.04
CA PHE A 105 -5.06 8.13 12.54
C PHE A 105 -5.77 7.68 13.83
N GLY A 106 -5.32 6.59 14.47
CA GLY A 106 -5.84 6.11 15.74
C GLY A 106 -7.09 5.23 15.64
N ARG A 107 -7.55 4.86 14.43
CA ARG A 107 -8.71 3.97 14.29
C ARG A 107 -8.32 2.54 14.69
N ARG A 108 -9.06 1.98 15.65
CA ARG A 108 -8.75 0.69 16.26
C ARG A 108 -9.49 -0.49 15.60
N ARG A 109 -8.81 -1.63 15.48
CA ARG A 109 -9.41 -2.94 15.17
C ARG A 109 -9.06 -3.95 16.26
N GLN A 110 -10.05 -4.64 16.80
CA GLN A 110 -9.91 -5.68 17.82
C GLN A 110 -9.69 -7.06 17.19
N PHE A 111 -8.93 -7.92 17.88
CA PHE A 111 -8.61 -9.29 17.48
C PHE A 111 -8.78 -10.24 18.67
N PRO A 112 -10.04 -10.56 19.07
CA PRO A 112 -10.29 -11.44 20.22
C PRO A 112 -9.63 -12.82 20.05
N GLU A 113 -9.51 -13.30 18.81
CA GLU A 113 -8.91 -14.59 18.45
C GLU A 113 -7.39 -14.65 18.67
N ILE A 114 -6.71 -13.53 18.93
CA ILE A 114 -5.25 -13.50 19.09
C ILE A 114 -4.76 -14.25 20.34
N LYS A 115 -5.66 -14.48 21.31
CA LYS A 115 -5.41 -15.28 22.51
C LYS A 115 -5.93 -16.72 22.40
N SER A 116 -6.41 -17.14 21.23
CA SER A 116 -6.91 -18.49 21.02
C SER A 116 -5.85 -19.54 21.33
N LEU A 117 -6.27 -20.62 21.99
CA LEU A 117 -5.43 -21.80 22.24
C LEU A 117 -5.13 -22.54 20.92
N LEU A 118 -6.02 -22.44 19.94
CA LEU A 118 -5.88 -23.09 18.63
C LEU A 118 -4.82 -22.35 17.78
N PRO A 119 -3.70 -23.01 17.41
CA PRO A 119 -2.60 -22.34 16.73
C PRO A 119 -2.98 -21.71 15.39
N TYR A 120 -3.86 -22.35 14.61
CA TYR A 120 -4.28 -21.83 13.30
C TYR A 120 -5.16 -20.58 13.41
N VAL A 121 -6.05 -20.53 14.41
CA VAL A 121 -6.91 -19.36 14.71
C VAL A 121 -6.05 -18.17 15.13
N ARG A 122 -5.11 -18.41 16.06
CA ARG A 122 -4.17 -17.39 16.52
C ARG A 122 -3.29 -16.88 15.38
N ALA A 123 -2.77 -17.76 14.53
CA ALA A 123 -1.96 -17.38 13.37
C ALA A 123 -2.75 -16.53 12.35
N GLN A 124 -4.04 -16.82 12.16
CA GLN A 124 -4.91 -16.00 11.32
C GLN A 124 -5.13 -14.61 11.92
N ALA A 125 -5.42 -14.54 13.22
CA ALA A 125 -5.56 -13.28 13.94
C ALA A 125 -4.31 -12.41 13.85
N GLU A 126 -3.13 -13.01 13.99
CA GLU A 126 -1.84 -12.32 13.85
C GLU A 126 -1.63 -11.75 12.45
N ARG A 127 -1.96 -12.51 11.39
CA ARG A 127 -1.89 -11.99 10.01
C ARG A 127 -2.84 -10.81 9.81
N MET A 128 -4.07 -10.90 10.32
CA MET A 128 -5.01 -9.78 10.25
C MET A 128 -4.52 -8.56 11.02
N ALA A 129 -3.93 -8.76 12.19
CA ALA A 129 -3.39 -7.69 13.02
C ALA A 129 -2.21 -6.96 12.38
N ILE A 130 -1.31 -7.69 11.71
CA ILE A 130 -0.20 -7.08 10.96
C ILE A 130 -0.73 -6.24 9.79
N ASN A 131 -1.74 -6.73 9.08
CA ASN A 131 -2.25 -6.08 7.87
C ASN A 131 -3.17 -4.89 8.15
N ALA A 132 -3.90 -4.92 9.28
CA ALA A 132 -4.94 -3.95 9.57
C ALA A 132 -4.44 -2.49 9.68
N PRO A 133 -3.29 -2.18 10.30
CA PRO A 133 -2.74 -0.83 10.29
C PRO A 133 -2.40 -0.32 8.89
N ILE A 134 -1.86 -1.21 8.04
CA ILE A 134 -1.43 -0.85 6.67
C ILE A 134 -2.64 -0.51 5.81
N GLN A 135 -3.56 -1.47 5.65
CA GLN A 135 -4.77 -1.29 4.83
C GLN A 135 -5.70 -0.26 5.45
N GLY A 136 -5.77 -0.21 6.79
CA GLY A 136 -6.59 0.75 7.49
C GLY A 136 -6.10 2.18 7.27
N THR A 137 -4.79 2.43 7.35
CA THR A 137 -4.22 3.76 7.09
C THR A 137 -4.46 4.17 5.64
N GLN A 138 -4.30 3.26 4.67
CA GLN A 138 -4.67 3.53 3.27
C GLN A 138 -6.15 3.92 3.13
N ALA A 139 -7.05 3.19 3.78
CA ALA A 139 -8.48 3.48 3.76
C ALA A 139 -8.82 4.82 4.45
N ASP A 140 -8.05 5.22 5.46
CA ASP A 140 -8.23 6.52 6.11
C ASP A 140 -7.76 7.66 5.18
N ILE A 141 -6.61 7.49 4.51
CA ILE A 141 -6.09 8.47 3.54
C ILE A 141 -7.09 8.72 2.41
N ILE A 142 -7.62 7.65 1.80
CA ILE A 142 -8.56 7.80 0.66
C ILE A 142 -9.87 8.47 1.11
N LYS A 143 -10.36 8.16 2.32
CA LYS A 143 -11.56 8.81 2.88
C LYS A 143 -11.33 10.29 3.16
N LEU A 144 -10.16 10.66 3.69
CA LEU A 144 -9.80 12.06 3.87
C LEU A 144 -9.69 12.78 2.52
N ALA A 145 -9.17 12.12 1.49
CA ALA A 145 -9.16 12.67 0.13
C ALA A 145 -10.56 12.91 -0.41
N MET A 146 -11.48 11.95 -0.25
CA MET A 146 -12.88 12.11 -0.65
C MET A 146 -13.51 13.34 0.01
N VAL A 147 -13.38 13.48 1.33
CA VAL A 147 -13.93 14.63 2.08
C VAL A 147 -13.34 15.95 1.60
N ARG A 148 -12.00 16.03 1.44
CA ARG A 148 -11.35 17.28 0.99
C ARG A 148 -11.69 17.62 -0.46
N ALA A 149 -11.84 16.62 -1.33
CA ALA A 149 -12.25 16.82 -2.72
C ALA A 149 -13.69 17.30 -2.82
N ASP A 150 -14.59 16.73 -2.01
CA ASP A 150 -15.99 17.16 -1.92
C ASP A 150 -16.12 18.60 -1.40
N ASP A 151 -15.36 18.95 -0.34
CA ASP A 151 -15.27 20.31 0.17
C ASP A 151 -14.80 21.31 -0.90
N PHE A 152 -13.82 20.91 -1.71
CA PHE A 152 -13.30 21.72 -2.82
C PHE A 152 -14.37 21.93 -3.90
N ILE A 153 -14.99 20.85 -4.40
CA ILE A 153 -16.04 20.92 -5.44
C ILE A 153 -17.20 21.81 -4.96
N THR A 154 -17.60 21.66 -3.70
CA THR A 154 -18.65 22.48 -3.09
C THR A 154 -18.27 23.96 -3.06
N LYS A 155 -17.05 24.30 -2.64
CA LYS A 155 -16.57 25.70 -2.58
C LYS A 155 -16.48 26.35 -3.97
N GLU A 156 -16.09 25.57 -4.98
CA GLU A 156 -16.06 25.99 -6.39
C GLU A 156 -17.45 26.07 -7.04
N ARG A 157 -18.52 25.72 -6.29
CA ARG A 157 -19.90 25.62 -6.80
C ARG A 157 -20.00 24.70 -8.03
N ALA A 158 -19.21 23.63 -8.04
CA ALA A 158 -19.04 22.71 -9.16
C ALA A 158 -19.80 21.38 -8.98
N LEU A 159 -20.80 21.32 -8.09
CA LEU A 159 -21.57 20.10 -7.83
C LEU A 159 -22.36 19.59 -9.05
N GLU A 160 -22.70 20.48 -9.99
CA GLU A 160 -23.32 20.11 -11.27
C GLU A 160 -22.28 19.76 -12.37
N ASP A 161 -21.00 19.97 -12.07
CA ASP A 161 -19.90 19.74 -13.00
C ASP A 161 -19.09 18.51 -12.66
N ALA A 162 -19.02 18.10 -11.39
CA ALA A 162 -18.28 16.94 -10.96
C ALA A 162 -18.94 16.25 -9.77
N TYR A 163 -19.05 14.93 -9.84
CA TYR A 163 -19.49 14.11 -8.72
C TYR A 163 -18.75 12.77 -8.66
N LEU A 164 -18.48 12.32 -7.44
CA LEU A 164 -17.84 11.04 -7.18
C LEU A 164 -18.84 9.91 -7.46
N LEU A 165 -18.55 9.05 -8.42
CA LEU A 165 -19.38 7.89 -8.77
C LEU A 165 -19.11 6.69 -7.86
N LEU A 166 -17.83 6.35 -7.73
CA LEU A 166 -17.40 5.15 -7.01
C LEU A 166 -15.99 5.30 -6.45
N GLN A 167 -15.71 4.49 -5.44
CA GLN A 167 -14.38 4.30 -4.90
C GLN A 167 -14.01 2.82 -5.01
N VAL A 168 -12.93 2.52 -5.72
CA VAL A 168 -12.39 1.15 -5.87
C VAL A 168 -11.00 1.13 -5.24
N HIS A 169 -10.92 0.67 -3.99
CA HIS A 169 -9.68 0.62 -3.22
C HIS A 169 -8.96 1.98 -3.11
N ASP A 170 -7.92 2.21 -3.92
CA ASP A 170 -7.14 3.45 -3.99
C ASP A 170 -7.59 4.39 -5.13
N GLU A 171 -8.58 3.99 -5.91
CA GLU A 171 -9.12 4.76 -7.04
C GLU A 171 -10.41 5.50 -6.67
N LEU A 172 -10.49 6.78 -7.05
CA LEU A 172 -11.70 7.59 -7.01
C LEU A 172 -12.15 7.87 -8.44
N VAL A 173 -13.34 7.42 -8.82
CA VAL A 173 -13.89 7.65 -10.16
C VAL A 173 -14.91 8.77 -10.10
N TYR A 174 -14.63 9.84 -10.82
CA TYR A 174 -15.52 10.99 -10.96
C TYR A 174 -16.15 10.99 -12.35
N GLU A 175 -17.40 11.43 -12.42
CA GLU A 175 -17.95 11.97 -13.66
C GLU A 175 -17.73 13.48 -13.65
N ILE A 176 -17.16 14.02 -14.73
CA ILE A 176 -16.82 15.45 -14.82
C ILE A 176 -17.26 16.00 -16.17
N ARG A 177 -17.92 17.18 -16.17
CA ARG A 177 -18.26 17.93 -17.37
C ARG A 177 -17.01 18.20 -18.20
N THR A 178 -17.07 17.92 -19.51
CA THR A 178 -15.92 18.02 -20.43
C THR A 178 -15.16 19.34 -20.32
N SER A 179 -15.87 20.47 -20.21
CA SER A 179 -15.27 21.82 -20.12
C SER A 179 -14.54 22.10 -18.79
N ARG A 180 -14.67 21.22 -17.80
CA ARG A 180 -14.13 21.37 -16.44
C ARG A 180 -13.16 20.26 -16.06
N ILE A 181 -12.87 19.32 -16.96
CA ILE A 181 -11.98 18.17 -16.71
C ILE A 181 -10.64 18.67 -16.16
N ASP A 182 -9.90 19.46 -16.95
CA ASP A 182 -8.52 19.84 -16.61
C ASP A 182 -8.42 20.56 -15.26
N SER A 183 -9.33 21.49 -14.97
CA SER A 183 -9.28 22.29 -13.74
C SER A 183 -9.65 21.48 -12.49
N LEU A 184 -10.71 20.68 -12.57
CA LEU A 184 -11.20 19.91 -11.42
C LEU A 184 -10.33 18.68 -11.17
N SER A 185 -9.94 17.95 -12.21
CA SER A 185 -9.15 16.72 -12.09
C SER A 185 -7.75 17.00 -11.54
N THR A 186 -7.08 18.06 -12.03
CA THR A 186 -5.78 18.52 -11.50
C THR A 186 -5.88 18.83 -10.02
N LYS A 187 -6.93 19.54 -9.60
CA LYS A 187 -7.08 19.91 -8.19
C LYS A 187 -7.42 18.73 -7.29
N ILE A 188 -8.24 17.79 -7.76
CA ILE A 188 -8.52 16.53 -7.06
C ILE A 188 -7.23 15.74 -6.87
N LYS A 189 -6.40 15.63 -7.91
CA LYS A 189 -5.08 15.01 -7.84
C LYS A 189 -4.19 15.67 -6.77
N GLU A 190 -4.06 16.99 -6.77
CA GLU A 190 -3.30 17.71 -5.73
C GLU A 190 -3.83 17.45 -4.30
N ILE A 191 -5.16 17.35 -4.15
CA ILE A 191 -5.79 17.03 -2.86
C ILE A 191 -5.40 15.63 -2.41
N MET A 192 -5.48 14.63 -3.29
CA MET A 192 -5.09 13.24 -2.97
C MET A 192 -3.61 13.15 -2.56
N GLU A 193 -2.73 13.91 -3.21
CA GLU A 193 -1.28 13.90 -2.93
C GLU A 193 -0.91 14.68 -1.65
N SER A 194 -1.80 15.52 -1.14
CA SER A 194 -1.54 16.41 0.01
C SER A 194 -2.21 15.97 1.32
N ILE A 195 -2.82 14.78 1.36
CA ILE A 195 -3.47 14.27 2.58
C ILE A 195 -2.50 14.17 3.75
N LEU A 196 -1.31 13.61 3.49
CA LEU A 196 -0.23 13.51 4.43
C LEU A 196 0.94 14.38 3.96
N PRO A 197 1.33 15.43 4.71
CA PRO A 197 2.52 16.22 4.41
C PRO A 197 3.78 15.35 4.38
N ARG A 198 4.78 15.71 3.57
CA ARG A 198 6.05 14.95 3.47
C ARG A 198 6.74 14.69 4.80
N ALA A 199 6.62 15.62 5.75
CA ALA A 199 7.15 15.45 7.11
C ALA A 199 6.52 14.26 7.87
N GLN A 200 5.27 13.91 7.56
CA GLN A 200 4.54 12.78 8.16
C GLN A 200 4.71 11.47 7.37
N THR A 201 5.32 11.52 6.18
CA THR A 201 5.52 10.34 5.32
C THR A 201 6.97 9.87 5.25
N ASN A 202 7.84 10.40 6.12
CA ASN A 202 9.30 10.19 6.04
C ASN A 202 9.84 10.59 4.66
N GLY A 203 9.37 11.71 4.10
CA GLY A 203 9.78 12.21 2.79
C GLY A 203 9.21 11.45 1.59
N VAL A 204 8.55 10.31 1.80
CA VAL A 204 7.97 9.50 0.73
C VAL A 204 6.81 10.25 0.06
N PRO A 205 6.85 10.51 -1.26
CA PRO A 205 5.75 11.18 -1.94
C PRO A 205 4.53 10.25 -2.04
N VAL A 206 3.34 10.78 -1.79
CA VAL A 206 2.09 10.14 -2.21
C VAL A 206 1.81 10.66 -3.61
N ILE A 207 1.78 9.76 -4.60
CA ILE A 207 1.58 10.09 -6.01
C ILE A 207 0.23 9.53 -6.43
N ALA A 208 -0.60 10.38 -7.03
CA ALA A 208 -1.85 9.99 -7.66
C ALA A 208 -1.71 10.05 -9.19
N THR A 209 -2.09 8.99 -9.88
CA THR A 209 -2.17 8.96 -11.34
C THR A 209 -3.58 9.35 -11.76
N MET A 210 -3.67 10.22 -12.78
CA MET A 210 -4.93 10.68 -13.32
C MET A 210 -5.15 10.06 -14.70
N LYS A 211 -6.35 9.53 -14.92
CA LYS A 211 -6.78 9.04 -16.23
C LYS A 211 -8.14 9.62 -16.57
N VAL A 212 -8.37 9.88 -17.86
CA VAL A 212 -9.61 10.45 -18.38
C VAL A 212 -10.07 9.67 -19.60
N GLY A 213 -11.37 9.45 -19.74
CA GLY A 213 -11.95 8.81 -20.90
C GLY A 213 -13.47 8.89 -20.93
N PRO A 214 -14.11 8.58 -22.07
CA PRO A 214 -15.56 8.59 -22.21
C PRO A 214 -16.25 7.46 -21.44
N ASN A 215 -15.48 6.44 -21.03
CA ASN A 215 -15.92 5.36 -20.15
C ASN A 215 -14.71 4.78 -19.41
N TRP A 216 -14.98 4.04 -18.34
CA TRP A 216 -13.95 3.51 -17.45
C TRP A 216 -12.94 2.57 -18.13
N GLY A 217 -13.38 1.80 -19.13
CA GLY A 217 -12.52 0.84 -19.84
C GLY A 217 -11.56 1.44 -20.87
N SER A 218 -11.76 2.71 -21.25
CA SER A 218 -10.99 3.40 -22.31
C SER A 218 -10.23 4.63 -21.82
N MET A 219 -10.06 4.78 -20.49
CA MET A 219 -9.36 5.93 -19.93
C MET A 219 -7.88 5.92 -20.30
N GLN A 220 -7.35 7.11 -20.62
CA GLN A 220 -5.94 7.34 -20.93
C GLN A 220 -5.32 8.23 -19.87
N GLU A 221 -4.04 8.01 -19.58
CA GLU A 221 -3.28 8.86 -18.67
C GLU A 221 -3.14 10.26 -19.26
N GLN A 222 -3.41 11.27 -18.43
CA GLN A 222 -3.35 12.69 -18.78
C GLN A 222 -2.09 13.34 -18.24
#